data_AF-A0A9D4JT91-F1
#
_entry.id   AF-A0A9D4JT91-F1
#
_cell.length_a   1.000
_cell.length_b   1.000
_cell.length_c   1.000
_cell.angle_alpha   90.00
_cell.angle_beta   90.00
_cell.angle_gamma   90.00
#
_symmetry.space_group_name_H-M   'P 1'
#
loop_
_entity.id
_entity.type
_entity.pdbx_description
1 polymer ?
#
loop_
_entity_poly.entity_id
_entity_poly.type
_entity_poly.pdbx_seq_one_letter_code
_entity_poly.pdbx_strand_id
1 'polypeptide(L)' 'MADFKVTPVQASNLENMTRGQAQRILWQRQRVGRITSSVCHDGKTLKESTNPTRLLDKLMKRVIVQP' A
#
# COMPACT_ATOMS: atom_id res chain seq x y z
N MET A 1 -20.89 0.25 -14.55
CA MET A 1 -20.09 -0.19 -13.38
C MET A 1 -20.49 0.69 -12.22
N ALA A 2 -20.88 0.13 -11.08
CA ALA A 2 -21.12 0.94 -9.89
C ALA A 2 -19.76 1.43 -9.37
N ASP A 3 -19.61 2.73 -9.20
CA ASP A 3 -18.41 3.29 -8.57
C ASP A 3 -18.32 2.74 -7.15
N PHE A 4 -17.36 1.85 -6.89
CA PHE A 4 -17.06 1.37 -5.55
C PHE A 4 -16.47 2.52 -4.73
N LYS A 5 -17.33 3.32 -4.10
CA LYS A 5 -16.92 4.36 -3.17
C LYS A 5 -16.74 3.75 -1.77
N VAL A 6 -15.53 3.85 -1.24
CA VAL A 6 -15.24 3.49 0.14
C VAL A 6 -15.93 4.51 1.05
N THR A 7 -16.81 4.05 1.93
CA THR A 7 -17.50 4.94 2.86
C THR A 7 -16.57 5.32 4.03
N PRO A 8 -16.81 6.46 4.71
CA PRO A 8 -16.03 6.83 5.89
C PRO A 8 -16.04 5.76 6.98
N VAL A 9 -17.16 5.05 7.14
CA VAL A 9 -17.30 3.96 8.12
C VAL A 9 -16.39 2.78 7.76
N GLN A 10 -16.35 2.38 6.48
CA GLN A 10 -15.45 1.33 6.02
C GLN A 10 -13.98 1.72 6.20
N ALA A 11 -13.63 2.98 5.95
CA ALA A 11 -12.29 3.49 6.18
C ALA A 11 -11.89 3.46 7.66
N SER A 12 -12.79 3.87 8.56
CA SER A 12 -12.57 3.84 10.00
C SER A 12 -12.42 2.41 10.53
N ASN A 13 -13.27 1.48 10.10
CA ASN A 13 -13.15 0.07 10.46
C ASN A 13 -11.80 -0.51 10.01
N LEU A 14 -11.36 -0.16 8.80
CA LEU A 14 -10.07 -0.60 8.29
C LEU A 14 -8.89 -0.05 9.09
N GLU A 15 -8.95 1.22 9.51
CA GLU A 15 -7.95 1.83 10.40
C GLU A 15 -7.88 1.07 11.73
N ASN A 16 -9.02 0.88 12.40
CA ASN A 16 -9.11 0.17 13.68
C ASN A 16 -8.50 -1.24 13.59
N MET A 17 -8.86 -2.00 12.54
CA MET A 17 -8.36 -3.37 12.33
C MET A 17 -6.87 -3.44 11.99
N THR A 18 -6.30 -2.34 11.51
CA THR A 18 -4.89 -2.29 11.08
C THR A 18 -4.01 -1.38 11.94
N ARG A 19 -4.51 -0.93 13.09
CA ARG A 19 -3.76 -0.10 14.04
C ARG A 19 -2.47 -0.75 14.57
N GLY A 20 -2.40 -2.08 14.55
CA GLY A 20 -1.15 -2.84 14.80
C GLY A 20 -0.12 -2.79 13.67
N GLN A 21 -0.40 -2.05 12.60
CA GLN A 21 0.49 -1.75 11.48
C GLN A 21 1.21 -2.99 10.92
N ALA A 22 2.53 -2.92 10.73
CA ALA A 22 3.35 -3.91 10.04
C ALA A 22 3.33 -5.30 10.69
N GLN A 23 2.97 -5.40 11.98
CA GLN A 23 2.83 -6.68 12.69
C GLN A 23 1.59 -7.46 12.25
N ARG A 24 0.62 -6.81 11.58
CA ARG A 24 -0.62 -7.44 11.12
C ARG A 24 -0.51 -7.76 9.63
N ILE A 25 -0.73 -9.03 9.28
CA ILE A 25 -0.81 -9.48 7.88
C ILE A 25 -1.86 -8.68 7.09
N LEU A 26 -2.98 -8.32 7.75
CA LEU A 26 -4.04 -7.52 7.13
C LEU A 26 -3.53 -6.14 6.66
N TRP A 27 -2.68 -5.46 7.44
CA TRP A 27 -2.09 -4.18 7.06
C TRP A 27 -1.22 -4.31 5.82
N GLN A 28 -0.42 -5.38 5.74
CA GLN A 28 0.43 -5.65 4.58
C GLN A 28 -0.43 -5.89 3.34
N ARG A 29 -1.43 -6.78 3.43
CA ARG A 29 -2.36 -7.12 2.33
C ARG A 29 -3.12 -5.91 1.81
N GLN A 30 -3.61 -5.04 2.69
CA GLN A 30 -4.38 -3.87 2.30
C GLN A 30 -3.58 -2.81 1.55
N ARG A 31 -2.25 -2.82 1.67
CA ARG A 31 -1.35 -1.85 1.04
C ARG A 31 -0.81 -2.31 -0.31
N VAL A 32 -1.04 -3.57 -0.69
CA VAL A 32 -0.66 -4.11 -2.00
C VAL A 32 -1.43 -3.36 -3.08
N GLY A 33 -0.74 -2.94 -4.13
CA GLY A 33 -1.33 -2.20 -5.25
C GLY A 33 -1.76 -0.77 -4.91
N ARG A 34 -1.51 -0.27 -3.69
CA ARG A 34 -1.88 1.10 -3.28
C ARG A 34 -0.69 2.04 -3.30
N ILE A 35 -0.91 3.25 -3.83
CA ILE A 35 0.03 4.36 -3.71
C ILE A 35 -0.04 4.90 -2.28
N THR A 36 0.87 4.41 -1.45
CA THR A 36 1.02 4.87 -0.06
C THR A 36 1.95 6.08 0.00
N SER A 37 1.91 6.85 1.10
CA SER A 37 2.78 8.04 1.27
C SER A 37 4.26 7.74 1.01
N SER A 38 4.77 6.60 1.49
CA SER A 38 6.14 6.15 1.22
C SER A 38 6.43 5.94 -0.27
N VAL A 39 5.48 5.36 -1.02
CA VAL A 39 5.65 5.11 -2.45
C VAL A 39 5.57 6.43 -3.24
N CYS A 40 4.71 7.35 -2.82
CA CYS A 40 4.62 8.69 -3.40
C CYS A 40 5.91 9.48 -3.18
N HIS A 41 6.47 9.43 -1.97
CA HIS A 41 7.74 10.07 -1.66
C HIS A 41 8.90 9.48 -2.49
N ASP A 42 8.95 8.14 -2.61
CA ASP A 42 9.92 7.48 -3.48
C ASP A 42 9.76 7.97 -4.93
N GLY A 43 8.54 8.02 -5.46
CA GLY A 43 8.24 8.53 -6.80
C GLY A 43 8.78 9.94 -7.04
N LYS A 44 8.67 10.82 -6.05
CA LYS A 44 9.15 12.21 -6.15
C LYS A 44 10.66 12.37 -6.02
N THR A 45 11.34 11.43 -5.36
CA THR A 45 12.78 11.53 -5.04
C THR A 45 13.66 10.64 -5.91
N LEU A 46 13.06 9.82 -6.77
CA LEU A 46 13.79 8.96 -7.70
C LEU A 46 14.56 9.76 -8.74
N LYS A 47 15.83 9.40 -8.92
CA LYS A 47 16.67 9.90 -10.02
C LYS A 47 16.25 9.23 -11.32
N GLU A 48 16.37 9.93 -12.44
CA GLU A 48 16.02 9.41 -13.78
C GLU A 48 16.78 8.13 -14.16
N SER A 49 18.00 7.96 -13.66
CA SER A 49 18.80 6.75 -13.87
C SER A 49 18.30 5.53 -13.10
N THR A 50 17.28 5.69 -12.25
CA THR A 50 16.75 4.58 -11.46
C THR A 50 15.80 3.74 -12.29
N ASN A 51 15.95 2.41 -12.20
CA ASN A 51 15.08 1.48 -12.92
C ASN A 51 13.59 1.74 -12.60
N PRO A 52 12.75 1.99 -13.62
CA PRO A 52 11.32 2.30 -13.44
C PRO A 52 10.52 1.15 -12.81
N THR A 53 10.95 -0.11 -13.00
CA THR A 53 10.31 -1.30 -12.42
C THR A 53 10.37 -1.31 -10.89
N ARG A 54 11.29 -0.55 -10.28
CA ARG A 54 11.44 -0.48 -8.81
C ARG A 54 10.18 0.06 -8.12
N LEU A 55 9.47 1.01 -8.73
CA LEU A 55 8.22 1.55 -8.16
C LEU A 55 7.09 0.52 -8.25
N LEU A 56 6.98 -0.17 -9.39
CA LEU A 56 6.01 -1.23 -9.59
C LEU A 56 6.23 -2.36 -8.58
N ASP A 57 7.49 -2.76 -8.39
CA ASP A 57 7.89 -3.72 -7.37
C ASP A 57 7.47 -3.27 -5.97
N LYS A 58 7.66 -2.01 -5.61
CA LYS A 58 7.26 -1.50 -4.28
C LYS A 58 5.74 -1.45 -4.08
N LEU A 59 4.98 -1.25 -5.15
CA LEU A 59 3.52 -1.34 -5.13
C LEU A 59 3.05 -2.78 -4.93
N MET A 60 3.74 -3.76 -5.53
CA MET A 60 3.28 -5.16 -5.58
C MET A 60 3.91 -6.07 -4.51
N LYS A 61 5.18 -5.87 -4.11
CA LYS A 61 5.99 -6.78 -3.28
C LYS A 61 5.78 -6.69 -1.77
N ARG A 62 4.77 -6.00 -1.26
CA ARG A 62 4.52 -5.97 0.21
C ARG A 62 3.93 -7.27 0.77
N VAL A 63 3.77 -8.30 -0.05
CA VAL A 63 3.42 -9.66 0.37
C VAL A 63 4.67 -10.54 0.33
N ILE A 64 5.55 -10.41 1.33
CA ILE A 64 6.33 -11.57 1.75
C ILE A 64 5.58 -12.12 2.96
N VAL A 65 4.57 -12.93 2.69
CA VAL A 65 4.06 -13.86 3.70
C VAL A 65 5.17 -14.88 3.86
N GLN A 66 5.99 -14.72 4.91
CA GLN A 66 6.80 -15.85 5.37
C GLN A 66 5.83 -16.97 5.79
N PRO A 67 6.09 -18.24 5.41
CA PRO A 67 5.29 -19.37 5.83
C PRO A 67 5.26 -19.53 7.36
#